data_AF-A0A1W5DAF9-F1
#
_entry.id   AF-A0A1W5DAF9-F1
#
_cell.length_a   1.000
_cell.length_b   1.000
_cell.length_c   1.000
_cell.angle_alpha   90.00
_cell.angle_beta   90.00
_cell.angle_gamma   90.00
#
_symmetry.space_group_name_H-M   'P 1'
#
loop_
_entity.id
_entity.type
_entity.pdbx_description
1 polymer ?
#
loop_
_entity_poly.entity_id
_entity_poly.type
_entity_poly.pdbx_seq_one_letter_code
_entity_poly.pdbx_strand_id
1 'polypeptide(L)'
;MESSRLGSSSPHQDSSDGEAHDHPSPAELESPIPPYWLHRRDESYSSVGIVRPPPITLEDHTEEPSEQSKSLWAKGVTIDDYVTVSGNVPRVGDYVVWNCKVETLDGGPMVIRKRYSEFDDLRNKLLITFPHSEAAMPPLPPKSVVFKFRPKFLEKRRIGLAYFLNCVLLNPEFSGSPVLKEFIFN
;
A
#
# COMPACT_ATOMS: atom_id res chain seq x y z
N MET A 1 42.86 -43.03 9.20
CA MET A 1 43.46 -44.16 8.45
C MET A 1 42.35 -45.20 8.40
N GLU A 2 41.59 -45.36 7.33
CA GLU A 2 41.93 -45.94 6.02
C GLU A 2 40.66 -45.74 5.15
N SER A 3 40.63 -44.95 4.07
CA SER A 3 41.07 -45.20 2.69
C SER A 3 40.24 -46.21 1.88
N SER A 4 39.70 -45.70 0.76
CA SER A 4 39.67 -46.31 -0.59
C SER A 4 38.37 -46.92 -1.16
N ARG A 5 38.02 -46.36 -2.33
CA ARG A 5 37.13 -46.84 -3.40
C ARG A 5 37.78 -48.03 -4.15
N LEU A 6 36.99 -48.84 -4.88
CA LEU A 6 37.15 -49.17 -6.33
C LEU A 6 36.33 -50.40 -6.79
N GLY A 7 35.95 -50.38 -8.07
CA GLY A 7 35.36 -51.46 -8.91
C GLY A 7 34.42 -50.82 -9.94
N SER A 8 34.70 -50.59 -11.25
CA SER A 8 35.27 -51.39 -12.36
C SER A 8 34.40 -52.61 -12.69
N SER A 9 33.92 -52.94 -13.91
CA SER A 9 33.84 -52.35 -15.27
C SER A 9 33.27 -53.42 -16.23
N SER A 10 32.21 -53.11 -17.03
CA SER A 10 31.78 -53.66 -18.38
C SER A 10 31.66 -55.22 -18.58
N PRO A 11 31.17 -55.82 -19.72
CA PRO A 11 31.10 -55.38 -21.14
C PRO A 11 29.92 -55.92 -22.04
N HIS A 12 30.06 -55.76 -23.39
CA HIS A 12 29.38 -56.38 -24.58
C HIS A 12 28.42 -55.45 -25.38
N GLN A 13 28.73 -54.98 -26.61
CA GLN A 13 28.80 -55.62 -27.97
C GLN A 13 27.39 -56.00 -28.51
N ASP A 14 26.92 -55.78 -29.75
CA ASP A 14 27.53 -55.65 -31.09
C ASP A 14 26.48 -55.16 -32.16
N SER A 15 26.99 -54.61 -33.29
CA SER A 15 26.55 -54.66 -34.72
C SER A 15 25.22 -54.08 -35.30
N SER A 16 25.42 -53.05 -36.15
CA SER A 16 25.15 -52.92 -37.63
C SER A 16 23.82 -53.21 -38.35
N ASP A 17 23.50 -52.26 -39.25
CA ASP A 17 22.87 -52.32 -40.60
C ASP A 17 21.41 -51.86 -40.81
N GLY A 18 21.21 -51.00 -41.83
CA GLY A 18 19.99 -50.97 -42.65
C GLY A 18 19.25 -49.63 -42.85
N GLU A 19 19.35 -49.11 -44.07
CA GLU A 19 18.60 -48.06 -44.79
C GLU A 19 17.10 -47.75 -44.47
N ALA A 20 16.83 -46.43 -44.45
CA ALA A 20 15.81 -45.66 -45.23
C ALA A 20 14.27 -45.73 -44.97
N HIS A 21 13.73 -44.49 -44.84
CA HIS A 21 12.34 -43.97 -45.00
C HIS A 21 11.24 -44.34 -43.98
N ASP A 22 10.77 -43.36 -43.19
CA ASP A 22 9.45 -42.70 -43.35
C ASP A 22 9.25 -41.56 -42.31
N HIS A 23 8.50 -40.52 -42.67
CA HIS A 23 8.20 -39.26 -41.93
C HIS A 23 7.39 -39.47 -40.62
N PRO A 24 7.32 -38.55 -39.60
CA PRO A 24 6.78 -37.18 -39.78
C PRO A 24 7.19 -36.04 -38.80
N SER A 25 6.87 -34.82 -39.25
CA SER A 25 6.41 -33.61 -38.52
C SER A 25 7.28 -32.95 -37.43
N PRO A 26 7.74 -31.69 -37.64
CA PRO A 26 8.18 -30.82 -36.55
C PRO A 26 6.95 -30.16 -35.91
N ALA A 27 6.49 -30.73 -34.79
CA ALA A 27 5.62 -30.03 -33.86
C ALA A 27 6.44 -28.96 -33.10
N GLU A 28 6.64 -27.80 -33.73
CA GLU A 28 7.12 -26.60 -33.05
C GLU A 28 5.92 -25.88 -32.40
N LEU A 29 5.88 -25.96 -31.07
CA LEU A 29 5.18 -25.11 -30.09
C LEU A 29 4.36 -23.92 -30.62
N GLU A 30 3.16 -24.18 -31.17
CA GLU A 30 2.15 -23.14 -31.35
C GLU A 30 1.52 -22.79 -30.00
N SER A 31 2.02 -21.72 -29.38
CA SER A 31 1.23 -21.01 -28.36
C SER A 31 0.04 -20.36 -29.08
N PRO A 32 -1.22 -20.65 -28.71
CA PRO A 32 -2.37 -20.13 -29.44
C PRO A 32 -2.45 -18.62 -29.24
N ILE A 33 -2.04 -17.88 -30.27
CA ILE A 33 -2.22 -16.43 -30.34
C ILE A 33 -3.74 -16.18 -30.31
N PRO A 34 -4.25 -15.38 -29.37
CA PRO A 34 -5.69 -15.14 -29.28
C PRO A 34 -6.21 -14.51 -30.59
N PRO A 35 -7.44 -14.82 -31.02
CA PRO A 35 -7.93 -14.46 -32.36
C PRO A 35 -8.00 -12.94 -32.60
N TYR A 36 -8.01 -12.13 -31.55
CA TYR A 36 -7.97 -10.66 -31.64
C TYR A 36 -6.55 -10.08 -31.83
N TRP A 37 -5.49 -10.89 -31.72
CA TRP A 37 -4.09 -10.49 -31.98
C TRP A 37 -3.68 -10.72 -33.43
N LEU A 38 -4.51 -11.44 -34.21
CA LEU A 38 -4.34 -11.63 -35.66
C LEU A 38 -4.86 -10.42 -36.44
N HIS A 39 -4.44 -9.22 -36.08
CA HIS A 39 -4.71 -8.03 -36.91
C HIS A 39 -3.72 -8.04 -38.09
N ARG A 40 -4.11 -8.70 -39.19
CA ARG A 40 -3.47 -8.48 -40.50
C ARG A 40 -3.76 -7.04 -40.90
N ARG A 41 -2.76 -6.16 -40.75
CA ARG A 41 -2.79 -4.84 -41.37
C ARG A 41 -2.61 -5.05 -42.87
N ASP A 42 -3.69 -5.04 -43.63
CA ASP A 42 -3.57 -4.77 -45.06
C ASP A 42 -3.03 -3.35 -45.20
N GLU A 43 -1.76 -3.23 -45.56
CA GLU A 43 -1.09 -1.97 -45.87
C GLU A 43 -1.73 -1.33 -47.10
N SER A 44 -2.82 -0.59 -46.87
CA SER A 44 -3.41 0.27 -47.87
C SER A 44 -2.59 1.56 -47.93
N TYR A 45 -1.53 1.57 -48.75
CA TYR A 45 -0.86 2.81 -49.12
C TYR A 45 -1.70 3.53 -50.19
N SER A 46 -2.72 4.27 -49.77
CA SER A 46 -3.25 5.34 -50.61
C SER A 46 -2.34 6.56 -50.44
N SER A 47 -1.58 6.87 -51.48
CA SER A 47 -0.68 8.02 -51.57
C SER A 47 -1.47 9.33 -51.66
N VAL A 48 -2.04 9.76 -50.53
CA VAL A 48 -2.56 11.12 -50.37
C VAL A 48 -2.17 11.64 -48.99
N GLY A 49 -0.99 12.28 -48.91
CA GLY A 49 -0.62 13.20 -47.84
C GLY A 49 -1.05 12.83 -46.42
N ILE A 50 -0.84 11.58 -46.00
CA ILE A 50 -1.20 11.16 -44.63
C ILE A 50 -0.10 11.70 -43.71
N VAL A 51 -0.37 12.84 -43.08
CA VAL A 51 0.34 13.28 -41.89
C VAL A 51 0.16 12.16 -40.86
N ARG A 52 1.21 11.34 -40.69
CA ARG A 52 1.20 10.29 -39.68
C ARG A 52 1.07 10.99 -38.32
N PRO A 53 0.09 10.62 -37.47
CA PRO A 53 0.06 11.15 -36.12
C PRO A 53 1.38 10.80 -35.42
N PRO A 54 1.89 11.67 -34.54
CA PRO A 54 3.13 11.42 -33.83
C PRO A 54 3.07 10.07 -33.11
N PRO A 55 4.21 9.34 -33.01
CA PRO A 55 4.29 8.11 -32.22
C PRO A 55 3.79 8.35 -30.79
N ILE A 56 3.07 7.38 -30.22
CA ILE A 56 2.66 7.44 -28.82
C ILE A 56 3.91 7.32 -27.95
N THR A 57 4.24 8.39 -27.24
CA THR A 57 5.28 8.41 -26.21
C THR A 57 4.66 8.08 -24.86
N LEU A 58 5.30 7.20 -24.09
CA LEU A 58 4.95 6.98 -22.69
C LEU A 58 5.68 8.03 -21.87
N GLU A 59 4.96 9.05 -21.42
CA GLU A 59 5.48 10.05 -20.48
C GLU A 59 5.20 9.57 -19.05
N ASP A 60 6.26 9.51 -18.24
CA ASP A 60 6.16 9.15 -16.83
C ASP A 60 5.81 10.40 -16.00
N HIS A 61 4.56 10.49 -15.56
CA HIS A 61 4.08 11.55 -14.66
C HIS A 61 4.06 11.12 -13.19
N THR A 62 4.83 10.10 -12.80
CA THR A 62 4.83 9.60 -11.41
C THR A 62 5.38 10.65 -10.42
N GLU A 63 6.14 11.64 -10.89
CA GLU A 63 6.93 12.52 -10.02
C GLU A 63 6.54 14.00 -10.04
N GLU A 64 5.67 14.46 -10.95
CA GLU A 64 5.28 15.88 -11.01
C GLU A 64 4.25 16.15 -9.91
N PRO A 65 4.63 16.83 -8.80
CA PRO A 65 3.71 17.04 -7.70
C PRO A 65 2.67 18.07 -8.11
N SER A 66 1.43 17.62 -8.31
CA SER A 66 0.30 18.53 -8.45
C SER A 66 0.24 19.48 -7.25
N GLU A 67 -0.25 20.72 -7.43
CA GLU A 67 -0.38 21.68 -6.32
C GLU A 67 -1.15 21.11 -5.10
N GLN A 68 -2.02 20.13 -5.36
CA GLN A 68 -2.81 19.42 -4.35
C GLN A 68 -1.97 18.41 -3.56
N SER A 69 -1.01 17.71 -4.19
CA SER A 69 -0.14 16.76 -3.49
C SER A 69 0.94 17.44 -2.65
N LYS A 70 1.29 18.71 -2.94
CA LYS A 70 2.22 19.51 -2.11
C LYS A 70 1.77 19.69 -0.66
N SER A 71 0.47 19.53 -0.40
CA SER A 71 -0.08 19.62 0.96
C SER A 71 0.07 18.34 1.77
N LEU A 72 0.38 17.21 1.12
CA LEU A 72 0.68 15.95 1.79
C LEU A 72 2.10 16.01 2.35
N TRP A 73 2.22 15.70 3.63
CA TRP A 73 3.52 15.67 4.33
C TRP A 73 3.71 14.36 5.11
N ALA A 74 2.68 13.54 5.22
CA ALA A 74 2.70 12.24 5.90
C ALA A 74 2.55 11.08 4.90
N LYS A 75 3.29 9.99 5.13
CA LYS A 75 3.23 8.72 4.41
C LYS A 75 2.24 7.73 5.03
N GLY A 76 2.08 7.79 6.36
CA GLY A 76 1.20 6.89 7.09
C GLY A 76 1.32 7.06 8.61
N VAL A 77 0.43 6.41 9.34
CA VAL A 77 0.44 6.39 10.80
C VAL A 77 0.22 4.98 11.34
N THR A 78 1.00 4.61 12.34
CA THR A 78 0.72 3.45 13.20
C THR A 78 0.46 3.90 14.64
N ILE A 79 -0.34 3.12 15.35
CA ILE A 79 -0.54 3.28 16.80
C ILE A 79 -0.16 1.95 17.41
N ASP A 80 1.04 1.88 17.98
CA ASP A 80 1.64 0.60 18.38
C ASP A 80 1.27 0.27 19.82
N ASP A 81 1.31 1.26 20.70
CA ASP A 81 1.08 1.11 22.13
C ASP A 81 0.32 2.30 22.75
N TYR A 82 0.02 2.15 24.04
CA TYR A 82 -0.63 3.16 24.84
C TYR A 82 -0.06 3.18 26.26
N VAL A 83 -0.15 4.34 26.91
CA VAL A 83 0.21 4.52 28.31
C VAL A 83 -1.04 4.87 29.10
N THR A 84 -1.22 4.21 30.24
CA THR A 84 -2.25 4.60 31.22
C THR A 84 -1.63 5.58 32.19
N VAL A 85 -2.18 6.78 32.28
CA VAL A 85 -1.77 7.78 33.26
C VAL A 85 -2.77 7.76 34.41
N SER A 86 -2.29 7.50 35.62
CA SER A 86 -3.13 7.49 36.82
C SER A 86 -3.27 8.89 37.38
N GLY A 87 -4.47 9.22 37.87
CA GLY A 87 -4.70 10.46 38.61
C GLY A 87 -4.07 10.42 40.01
N ASN A 88 -3.96 11.59 40.65
CA ASN A 88 -3.45 11.71 42.03
C ASN A 88 -4.32 10.98 43.07
N VAL A 89 -5.59 10.72 42.74
CA VAL A 89 -6.52 9.96 43.58
C VAL A 89 -6.65 8.56 42.99
N PRO A 90 -6.47 7.48 43.78
CA PRO A 90 -6.57 6.12 43.28
C PRO A 90 -7.88 5.90 42.52
N ARG A 91 -7.79 5.45 41.26
CA ARG A 91 -8.93 5.08 40.40
C ARG A 91 -9.81 6.26 39.94
N VAL A 92 -9.44 7.50 40.24
CA VAL A 92 -10.15 8.72 39.83
C VAL A 92 -9.22 9.59 39.00
N GLY A 93 -9.65 9.89 37.78
CA GLY A 93 -8.86 10.70 36.84
C GLY A 93 -7.93 9.90 35.93
N ASP A 94 -7.94 8.56 36.00
CA ASP A 94 -7.14 7.74 35.11
C ASP A 94 -7.59 7.86 33.64
N TYR A 95 -6.63 8.05 32.73
CA TYR A 95 -6.85 8.16 31.28
C TYR A 95 -5.79 7.40 30.47
N VAL A 96 -6.11 7.17 29.20
CA VAL A 96 -5.23 6.48 28.24
C VAL A 96 -4.70 7.48 27.23
N VAL A 97 -3.40 7.42 26.99
CA VAL A 97 -2.67 8.17 25.97
C VAL A 97 -2.16 7.20 24.92
N TRP A 98 -2.44 7.49 23.66
CA TRP A 98 -2.02 6.70 22.50
C TRP A 98 -0.72 7.25 21.96
N ASN A 99 0.27 6.38 21.74
CA ASN A 99 1.49 6.73 21.05
C ASN A 99 1.26 6.49 19.54
N CYS A 100 1.19 7.56 18.78
CA CYS A 100 0.97 7.50 17.33
C CYS A 100 2.30 7.80 16.64
N LYS A 101 2.80 6.85 15.86
CA LYS A 101 3.99 7.00 15.05
C LYS A 101 3.59 7.46 13.65
N VAL A 102 3.94 8.70 13.31
CA VAL A 102 3.67 9.31 12.01
C VAL A 102 4.92 9.20 11.16
N GLU A 103 4.79 8.58 10.00
CA GLU A 103 5.84 8.55 8.99
C GLU A 103 5.69 9.78 8.09
N THR A 104 6.73 10.59 7.97
CA THR A 104 6.72 11.81 7.16
C THR A 104 7.30 11.54 5.76
N LEU A 105 6.85 12.31 4.76
CA LEU A 105 7.41 12.28 3.42
C LEU A 105 8.87 12.76 3.46
N ASP A 106 9.08 13.95 4.03
CA ASP A 106 10.38 14.59 4.21
C ASP A 106 10.77 14.58 5.69
N GLY A 107 11.43 13.51 6.13
CA GLY A 107 11.94 13.38 7.50
C GLY A 107 11.90 11.96 8.04
N GLY A 108 12.39 11.81 9.28
CA GLY A 108 12.26 10.58 10.04
C GLY A 108 10.88 10.44 10.69
N PRO A 109 10.48 9.23 11.12
CA PRO A 109 9.23 9.03 11.82
C PRO A 109 9.19 9.84 13.11
N MET A 110 8.06 10.47 13.40
CA MET A 110 7.83 11.19 14.65
C MET A 110 6.75 10.50 15.49
N VAL A 111 6.83 10.64 16.81
CA VAL A 111 5.86 10.07 17.74
C VAL A 111 5.09 11.19 18.42
N ILE A 112 3.77 11.18 18.27
CA ILE A 112 2.86 12.09 18.95
C ILE A 112 2.04 11.31 19.99
N ARG A 113 1.67 11.97 21.08
CA ARG A 113 0.96 11.36 22.20
C ARG A 113 -0.39 12.03 22.41
N LYS A 114 -1.48 11.30 22.21
CA LYS A 114 -2.83 11.88 22.20
C LYS A 114 -3.83 11.04 22.99
N ARG A 115 -4.70 11.71 23.74
CA ARG A 115 -5.86 11.11 24.41
C ARG A 115 -7.00 10.97 23.42
N TYR A 116 -7.85 9.98 23.62
CA TYR A 116 -9.03 9.75 22.77
C TYR A 116 -9.90 11.02 22.60
N SER A 117 -10.08 11.83 23.65
CA SER A 117 -10.87 13.06 23.57
C SER A 117 -10.31 14.04 22.54
N GLU A 118 -9.00 14.12 22.39
CA GLU A 118 -8.36 15.02 21.42
C GLU A 118 -8.66 14.58 19.96
N PHE A 119 -8.81 13.27 19.71
CA PHE A 119 -9.24 12.77 18.39
C PHE A 119 -10.70 13.13 18.11
N ASP A 120 -11.56 13.05 19.13
CA ASP A 120 -12.97 13.44 19.02
C ASP A 120 -13.10 14.93 18.71
N ASP A 121 -12.33 15.76 19.44
CA ASP A 121 -12.26 17.20 19.19
C ASP A 121 -11.74 17.51 17.78
N LEU A 122 -10.69 16.81 17.33
CA LEU A 122 -10.16 16.92 15.97
C LEU A 122 -11.24 16.60 14.93
N ARG A 123 -11.96 15.47 15.06
CA ARG A 123 -13.01 15.09 14.12
C ARG A 123 -14.11 16.15 14.06
N ASN A 124 -14.54 16.68 15.21
CA ASN A 124 -15.56 17.73 15.25
C ASN A 124 -15.07 19.01 14.56
N LYS A 125 -13.83 19.44 14.83
CA LYS A 125 -13.22 20.60 14.15
C LYS A 125 -13.11 20.39 12.64
N LEU A 126 -12.72 19.19 12.19
CA LEU A 126 -12.62 18.87 10.77
C LEU A 126 -13.99 18.88 10.09
N LEU A 127 -15.03 18.34 10.71
CA LEU A 127 -16.41 18.40 10.17
C LEU A 127 -16.93 19.83 10.03
N ILE A 128 -16.61 20.69 10.99
CA ILE A 128 -16.98 22.12 10.93
C ILE A 128 -16.19 22.83 9.81
N THR A 129 -14.91 22.50 9.66
CA THR A 129 -14.02 23.14 8.68
C THR A 129 -14.29 22.66 7.25
N PHE A 130 -14.66 21.39 7.09
CA PHE A 130 -14.84 20.70 5.80
C PHE A 130 -16.23 20.02 5.73
N PRO A 131 -17.32 20.78 5.70
CA PRO A 131 -18.69 20.24 5.79
C PRO A 131 -19.07 19.34 4.60
N HIS A 132 -18.40 19.46 3.46
CA HIS A 132 -18.67 18.67 2.26
C HIS A 132 -17.83 17.39 2.17
N SER A 133 -16.82 17.22 3.03
CA SER A 133 -15.89 16.09 3.00
C SER A 133 -16.15 15.07 4.11
N GLU A 134 -17.38 15.04 4.67
CA GLU A 134 -17.77 14.09 5.73
C GLU A 134 -17.53 12.63 5.34
N ALA A 135 -17.82 12.27 4.09
CA ALA A 135 -17.63 10.90 3.59
C ALA A 135 -16.17 10.43 3.64
N ALA A 136 -15.20 11.36 3.63
CA ALA A 136 -13.77 11.06 3.71
C ALA A 136 -13.28 10.91 5.17
N MET A 137 -14.11 11.22 6.16
CA MET A 137 -13.78 11.12 7.59
C MET A 137 -14.49 9.93 8.23
N PRO A 138 -13.78 8.82 8.52
CA PRO A 138 -14.42 7.67 9.11
C PRO A 138 -14.94 7.98 10.52
N PRO A 139 -15.99 7.28 10.98
CA PRO A 139 -16.50 7.46 12.33
C PRO A 139 -15.45 6.98 13.35
N LEU A 140 -15.32 7.72 14.45
CA LEU A 140 -14.48 7.30 15.56
C LEU A 140 -15.12 6.12 16.30
N PRO A 141 -14.32 5.19 16.86
CA PRO A 141 -14.83 4.14 17.72
C PRO A 141 -15.56 4.77 18.92
N PRO A 142 -16.66 4.19 19.44
CA PRO A 142 -17.50 4.84 20.44
C PRO A 142 -16.77 5.31 21.70
N LYS A 143 -17.28 6.37 22.32
CA LYS A 143 -16.93 6.75 23.69
C LYS A 143 -17.39 5.63 24.64
N SER A 144 -16.47 5.06 25.40
CA SER A 144 -16.81 4.19 26.53
C SER A 144 -16.23 4.73 27.81
N VAL A 145 -17.09 4.96 28.79
CA VAL A 145 -16.72 5.37 30.16
C VAL A 145 -16.58 4.18 31.10
N VAL A 146 -17.27 3.06 30.82
CA VAL A 146 -17.31 1.86 31.67
C VAL A 146 -16.22 0.84 31.32
N PHE A 147 -15.83 0.74 30.04
CA PHE A 147 -14.88 -0.29 29.57
C PHE A 147 -13.53 0.28 29.11
N LYS A 148 -13.21 1.53 29.48
CA LYS A 148 -12.05 2.27 28.96
C LYS A 148 -10.68 1.63 29.18
N PHE A 149 -10.56 0.66 30.09
CA PHE A 149 -9.31 -0.09 30.35
C PHE A 149 -9.37 -1.56 29.94
N ARG A 150 -10.47 -2.03 29.32
CA ARG A 150 -10.55 -3.42 28.85
C ARG A 150 -9.62 -3.60 27.65
N PRO A 151 -8.71 -4.59 27.63
CA PRO A 151 -7.77 -4.78 26.52
C PRO A 151 -8.46 -4.92 25.15
N LYS A 152 -9.55 -5.71 25.06
CA LYS A 152 -10.35 -5.84 23.83
C LYS A 152 -10.95 -4.52 23.35
N PHE A 153 -11.31 -3.65 24.27
CA PHE A 153 -11.86 -2.33 23.94
C PHE A 153 -10.76 -1.39 23.44
N LEU A 154 -9.62 -1.39 24.12
CA LEU A 154 -8.44 -0.63 23.71
C LEU A 154 -7.96 -1.05 22.33
N GLU A 155 -7.90 -2.35 22.03
CA GLU A 155 -7.46 -2.79 20.70
C GLU A 155 -8.42 -2.34 19.58
N LYS A 156 -9.74 -2.50 19.77
CA LYS A 156 -10.73 -1.99 18.81
C LYS A 156 -10.60 -0.49 18.62
N ARG A 157 -10.35 0.24 19.70
CA ARG A 157 -10.14 1.69 19.66
C ARG A 157 -8.84 2.04 18.93
N ARG A 158 -7.74 1.34 19.20
CA ARG A 158 -6.43 1.50 18.54
C ARG A 158 -6.57 1.38 17.03
N ILE A 159 -7.23 0.33 16.55
CA ILE A 159 -7.50 0.09 15.12
C ILE A 159 -8.33 1.25 14.54
N GLY A 160 -9.42 1.64 15.20
CA GLY A 160 -10.27 2.73 14.72
C GLY A 160 -9.57 4.09 14.68
N LEU A 161 -8.74 4.40 15.68
CA LEU A 161 -7.96 5.64 15.73
C LEU A 161 -6.86 5.65 14.65
N ALA A 162 -6.17 4.53 14.44
CA ALA A 162 -5.16 4.41 13.40
C ALA A 162 -5.80 4.56 12.01
N TYR A 163 -6.95 3.92 11.77
CA TYR A 163 -7.69 4.06 10.52
C TYR A 163 -8.12 5.51 10.29
N PHE A 164 -8.71 6.16 11.30
CA PHE A 164 -9.08 7.57 11.25
C PHE A 164 -7.90 8.48 10.91
N LEU A 165 -6.76 8.33 11.60
CA LEU A 165 -5.58 9.15 11.33
C LEU A 165 -5.04 8.94 9.91
N ASN A 166 -4.99 7.71 9.42
CA ASN A 166 -4.55 7.46 8.05
C ASN A 166 -5.51 8.11 7.03
N CYS A 167 -6.82 8.04 7.24
CA CYS A 167 -7.77 8.71 6.34
C CYS A 167 -7.59 10.23 6.31
N VAL A 168 -7.33 10.88 7.46
CA VAL A 168 -7.19 12.35 7.49
C VAL A 168 -5.80 12.83 7.08
N LEU A 169 -4.73 12.12 7.44
CA LEU A 169 -3.36 12.55 7.13
C LEU A 169 -2.96 12.29 5.66
N LEU A 170 -3.56 11.28 5.04
CA LEU A 170 -3.28 10.90 3.65
C LEU A 170 -4.24 11.54 2.65
N ASN A 171 -5.19 12.37 3.11
CA ASN A 171 -6.04 13.16 2.25
C ASN A 171 -5.45 14.57 2.09
N PRO A 172 -5.10 15.03 0.88
CA PRO A 172 -4.49 16.33 0.65
C PRO A 172 -5.37 17.51 1.12
N GLU A 173 -6.70 17.37 1.10
CA GLU A 173 -7.63 18.40 1.60
C GLU A 173 -7.46 18.65 3.10
N PHE A 174 -7.19 17.60 3.87
CA PHE A 174 -7.09 17.67 5.33
C PHE A 174 -5.64 17.82 5.81
N SER A 175 -4.69 17.16 5.14
CA SER A 175 -3.27 17.08 5.53
C SER A 175 -2.61 18.46 5.63
N GLY A 176 -2.96 19.36 4.70
CA GLY A 176 -2.47 20.74 4.69
C GLY A 176 -3.11 21.66 5.73
N SER A 177 -4.24 21.26 6.31
CA SER A 177 -5.09 22.13 7.13
C SER A 177 -4.45 22.52 8.47
N PRO A 178 -4.69 23.76 8.96
CA PRO A 178 -4.15 24.18 10.26
C PRO A 178 -4.73 23.36 11.41
N VAL A 179 -5.98 22.91 11.29
CA VAL A 179 -6.67 22.09 12.32
C VAL A 179 -5.93 20.77 12.56
N LEU A 180 -5.55 20.08 11.49
CA LEU A 180 -4.82 18.82 11.60
C LEU A 180 -3.37 19.06 12.05
N LYS A 181 -2.69 20.09 11.51
CA LYS A 181 -1.33 20.44 11.93
C LYS A 181 -1.24 20.80 13.41
N GLU A 182 -2.20 21.58 13.93
CA GLU A 182 -2.29 21.91 15.36
C GLU A 182 -2.45 20.64 16.19
N PHE A 183 -3.31 19.71 15.78
CA PHE A 183 -3.47 18.44 16.49
C PHE A 183 -2.16 17.63 16.56
N ILE A 184 -1.37 17.62 15.49
CA ILE A 184 -0.11 16.86 15.43
C ILE A 184 1.01 17.52 16.25
N PHE A 185 1.17 18.85 16.14
CA PHE A 185 2.36 19.56 16.64
C PHE A 185 2.19 20.22 18.02
N ASN A 186 0.99 20.18 18.61
CA ASN A 186 0.70 20.67 19.98
C ASN A 186 0.58 19.52 20.98
#